data_AF-A0A847YKH3-F1
#
_entry.id   AF-A0A847YKH3-F1
#
_cell.length_a   1.000
_cell.length_b   1.000
_cell.length_c   1.000
_cell.angle_alpha   90.00
_cell.angle_beta   90.00
_cell.angle_gamma   90.00
#
_symmetry.space_group_name_H-M   'P 1'
#
loop_
_entity.id
_entity.type
_entity.pdbx_description
1 polymer ?
#
loop_
_entity_poly.entity_id
_entity_poly.type
_entity_poly.pdbx_seq_one_letter_code
_entity_poly.pdbx_strand_id
1 'polypeptide(L)'
;MPIVMLLLGMVSTIAIVTFALQNGQVVTVGFFDWRVEASLVLVIIVSALMGFLAALFFELFVQIKLRYRLYKLGRQIKQQEEEMQRLKKDYGQAATGSVTVAGPGEKASEDSSSRTL
;
A
#
# COMPACT_ATOMS: atom_id res chain seq x y z
N MET A 1 30.36 25.51 -26.92
CA MET A 1 30.35 26.76 -27.72
C MET A 1 29.09 27.56 -27.39
N PRO A 2 29.18 28.61 -26.55
CA PRO A 2 28.01 29.34 -26.04
C PRO A 2 27.15 29.98 -27.14
N ILE A 3 27.78 30.40 -28.25
CA ILE A 3 27.11 30.97 -29.42
C ILE A 3 26.16 29.98 -30.12
N VAL A 4 26.49 28.69 -30.14
CA VAL A 4 25.63 27.65 -30.73
C VAL A 4 24.35 27.48 -29.91
N MET A 5 24.45 27.57 -28.57
CA MET A 5 23.27 27.54 -27.71
C MET A 5 22.41 28.80 -27.85
N LEU A 6 23.04 29.96 -28.07
CA LEU A 6 22.32 31.21 -28.33
C LEU A 6 21.55 31.15 -29.66
N LEU A 7 22.18 30.65 -30.72
CA LEU A 7 21.55 30.43 -32.03
C LEU A 7 20.40 29.42 -31.93
N LEU A 8 20.63 28.29 -31.25
CA LEU A 8 19.58 27.28 -31.05
C LEU A 8 18.41 27.83 -30.24
N GLY A 9 18.69 28.63 -29.21
CA GLY A 9 17.67 29.31 -28.41
C GLY A 9 16.88 30.32 -29.23
N MET A 10 17.53 31.09 -30.10
CA MET A 10 16.87 32.06 -30.99
C MET A 10 15.95 31.36 -31.98
N VAL A 11 16.43 30.29 -32.65
CA VAL A 11 15.63 29.49 -33.57
C VAL A 11 14.45 28.83 -32.84
N SER A 12 14.67 28.29 -31.64
CA SER A 12 13.61 27.70 -30.82
C SER A 12 12.57 28.71 -30.41
N THR A 13 12.98 29.94 -30.05
CA THR A 13 12.06 31.02 -29.70
C THR A 13 11.18 31.41 -30.88
N ILE A 14 11.78 31.58 -32.07
CA ILE A 14 11.03 31.87 -33.29
C ILE A 14 10.05 30.74 -33.61
N ALA A 15 10.47 29.48 -33.44
CA ALA A 15 9.60 28.32 -33.65
C ALA A 15 8.42 28.31 -32.66
N ILE A 16 8.65 28.58 -31.37
CA ILE A 16 7.61 28.66 -30.33
C ILE A 16 6.62 29.79 -30.64
N VAL A 17 7.12 30.98 -31.01
CA VAL A 17 6.28 32.14 -31.35
C VAL A 17 5.45 31.85 -32.60
N THR A 18 6.05 31.26 -33.64
CA THR A 18 5.35 30.88 -34.87
C THR A 18 4.29 29.82 -34.59
N PHE A 19 4.61 28.83 -33.75
CA PHE A 19 3.66 27.83 -33.27
C PHE A 19 2.49 28.51 -32.55
N ALA A 20 2.74 29.43 -31.62
CA ALA A 20 1.67 30.16 -30.94
C ALA A 20 0.79 30.98 -31.91
N LEU A 21 1.39 31.66 -32.89
CA LEU A 21 0.66 32.48 -33.87
C LEU A 21 -0.19 31.64 -34.81
N GLN A 22 0.34 30.52 -35.32
CA GLN A 22 -0.42 29.61 -36.21
C GLN A 22 -1.48 28.82 -35.44
N ASN A 23 -1.20 28.42 -34.20
CA ASN A 23 -2.15 27.70 -33.34
C ASN A 23 -3.20 28.63 -32.69
N GLY A 24 -3.14 29.94 -32.96
CA GLY A 24 -4.19 30.91 -32.62
C GLY A 24 -5.46 30.74 -33.45
N GLN A 25 -5.45 29.89 -34.50
CA GLN A 25 -6.66 29.54 -35.24
C GLN A 25 -7.71 28.97 -34.29
N VAL A 26 -8.87 29.61 -34.32
CA VAL A 26 -10.05 29.23 -33.54
C VAL A 26 -10.59 27.94 -34.14
N VAL A 27 -10.61 26.88 -33.32
CA VAL A 27 -11.18 25.58 -33.70
C VAL A 27 -12.51 25.44 -32.96
N THR A 28 -13.56 25.13 -33.71
CA THR A 28 -14.86 24.79 -33.14
C THR A 28 -14.79 23.37 -32.60
N VAL A 29 -14.79 23.23 -31.28
CA VAL A 29 -14.88 21.93 -30.63
C VAL A 29 -16.36 21.64 -30.36
N GLY A 30 -16.88 20.59 -31.00
CA GLY A 30 -18.23 20.10 -30.77
C GLY A 30 -18.25 19.04 -29.67
N PHE A 31 -18.88 19.34 -28.54
CA PHE A 31 -19.19 18.38 -27.49
C PHE A 31 -20.68 18.08 -27.50
N PHE A 32 -21.06 16.97 -28.16
CA PHE A 32 -22.45 16.53 -28.30
C PHE A 32 -23.32 17.61 -28.99
N ASP A 33 -24.00 18.47 -28.23
CA ASP A 33 -24.78 19.62 -28.73
C ASP A 33 -24.11 20.99 -28.50
N TRP A 34 -23.02 21.05 -27.73
CA TRP A 34 -22.32 22.30 -27.44
C TRP A 34 -21.22 22.53 -28.48
N ARG A 35 -21.25 23.69 -29.14
CA ARG A 35 -20.13 24.19 -29.96
C ARG A 35 -19.38 25.28 -29.21
N VAL A 36 -18.12 25.03 -28.87
CA VAL A 36 -17.24 26.03 -28.26
C VAL A 36 -16.18 26.42 -29.28
N GLU A 37 -16.06 27.71 -29.54
CA GLU A 37 -14.98 28.27 -30.33
C GLU A 37 -13.83 28.65 -29.40
N ALA A 38 -12.74 27.88 -29.46
CA ALA A 38 -11.56 28.11 -28.64
C ALA A 38 -10.30 27.96 -29.48
N SER A 39 -9.21 28.60 -29.06
CA SER A 39 -7.90 28.36 -29.67
C SER A 39 -7.45 26.93 -29.44
N LEU A 40 -6.87 26.31 -30.47
CA LEU A 40 -6.35 24.94 -30.41
C LEU A 40 -5.36 24.74 -29.23
N VAL A 41 -4.49 25.72 -28.97
CA VAL A 41 -3.54 25.66 -27.84
C VAL A 41 -4.28 25.55 -26.51
N LEU A 42 -5.34 26.34 -26.33
CA LEU A 42 -6.11 26.34 -25.09
C LEU A 42 -6.76 24.97 -24.87
N VAL A 43 -7.31 24.36 -25.92
CA VAL A 43 -7.92 23.02 -25.87
C VAL A 43 -6.89 21.97 -25.46
N ILE A 44 -5.66 22.02 -26.01
CA ILE A 44 -4.58 21.09 -25.67
C ILE A 44 -4.13 21.27 -24.21
N ILE A 45 -3.92 22.51 -23.77
CA ILE A 45 -3.51 22.78 -22.38
C ILE A 45 -4.57 22.31 -21.39
N VAL A 46 -5.84 22.65 -21.63
CA VAL A 46 -6.94 22.27 -20.73
C VAL A 46 -7.12 20.76 -20.70
N SER A 47 -7.09 20.09 -21.85
CA SER A 47 -7.22 18.62 -21.90
C SER A 47 -6.04 17.91 -21.23
N ALA A 48 -4.81 18.39 -21.44
CA ALA A 48 -3.63 17.86 -20.78
C ALA A 48 -3.67 18.07 -19.26
N LEU A 49 -4.07 19.26 -18.80
CA LEU A 49 -4.27 19.54 -17.38
C LEU A 49 -5.35 18.63 -16.78
N MET A 50 -6.48 18.45 -17.47
CA MET A 50 -7.55 17.57 -17.00
C MET A 50 -7.06 16.12 -16.88
N GLY A 51 -6.31 15.63 -17.87
CA GLY A 51 -5.70 14.30 -17.84
C GLY A 51 -4.68 14.14 -16.71
N PHE A 52 -3.84 15.15 -16.50
CA PHE A 52 -2.88 15.17 -15.39
C PHE A 52 -3.58 15.15 -14.03
N LEU A 53 -4.61 15.98 -13.84
CA LEU A 53 -5.43 15.97 -12.63
C LEU A 53 -6.06 14.59 -12.41
N ALA A 54 -6.67 14.00 -13.43
CA ALA A 54 -7.25 12.67 -13.34
C ALA A 54 -6.20 11.63 -12.91
N ALA A 55 -4.99 11.66 -13.50
CA ALA A 55 -3.90 10.78 -13.11
C ALA A 55 -3.50 10.96 -11.64
N LEU A 56 -3.42 12.20 -11.14
CA LEU A 56 -3.16 12.48 -9.73
C LEU A 56 -4.25 11.92 -8.81
N PHE A 57 -5.53 12.04 -9.19
CA PHE A 57 -6.63 11.46 -8.42
C PHE A 57 -6.55 9.93 -8.38
N PHE A 58 -6.22 9.28 -9.50
CA PHE A 58 -6.02 7.84 -9.56
C PHE A 58 -4.85 7.39 -8.67
N GLU A 59 -3.72 8.08 -8.75
CA GLU A 59 -2.54 7.80 -7.91
C GLU A 59 -2.89 7.91 -6.42
N LEU A 60 -3.60 8.97 -6.03
CA LEU A 60 -4.03 9.15 -4.64
C LEU A 60 -4.97 8.03 -4.18
N PHE A 61 -5.92 7.62 -5.03
CA PHE A 61 -6.84 6.53 -4.72
C PHE A 61 -6.11 5.19 -4.52
N VAL A 62 -5.11 4.90 -5.37
CA VAL A 62 -4.27 3.71 -5.25
C VAL A 62 -3.50 3.73 -3.93
N GLN A 63 -2.89 4.85 -3.56
CA GLN A 63 -2.16 4.98 -2.30
C GLN A 63 -3.03 4.76 -1.07
N ILE A 64 -4.28 5.27 -1.07
CA ILE A 64 -5.22 5.05 0.04
C ILE A 64 -5.54 3.55 0.19
N LYS A 65 -5.83 2.86 -0.92
CA LYS A 65 -6.11 1.41 -0.92
C LYS A 65 -4.90 0.61 -0.41
N LEU A 66 -3.70 1.02 -0.77
CA LEU A 66 -2.46 0.37 -0.36
C LEU A 66 -2.20 0.56 1.14
N ARG A 67 -2.39 1.77 1.68
CA ARG A 67 -2.31 2.07 3.12
C ARG A 67 -3.32 1.26 3.93
N TYR A 68 -4.55 1.13 3.42
CA TYR A 68 -5.58 0.33 4.09
C TYR A 68 -5.21 -1.17 4.13
N ARG A 69 -4.64 -1.70 3.04
CA ARG A 69 -4.13 -3.08 3.01
C ARG A 69 -2.99 -3.30 3.99
N LEU A 70 -2.04 -2.37 4.07
CA LEU A 70 -0.94 -2.43 5.04
C LEU A 70 -1.46 -2.43 6.48
N TYR A 71 -2.43 -1.59 6.81
CA TYR A 71 -3.05 -1.57 8.13
C TYR A 71 -3.75 -2.89 8.46
N LYS A 72 -4.49 -3.45 7.49
CA LYS A 72 -5.18 -4.74 7.65
C LYS A 72 -4.19 -5.90 7.88
N LEU A 73 -3.09 -5.93 7.11
CA LEU A 73 -2.03 -6.93 7.28
C LEU A 73 -1.36 -6.82 8.65
N GLY A 74 -1.01 -5.60 9.10
CA GLY A 74 -0.42 -5.40 10.42
C GLY A 74 -1.32 -5.88 11.56
N ARG A 75 -2.65 -5.71 11.41
CA ARG A 75 -3.63 -6.23 12.37
C ARG A 75 -3.70 -7.75 12.38
N GLN A 76 -3.60 -8.39 11.21
CA GLN A 76 -3.59 -9.86 11.09
C GLN A 76 -2.32 -10.46 11.71
N ILE A 77 -1.15 -9.85 11.48
CA ILE A 77 0.11 -10.27 12.11
C ILE A 77 -0.02 -10.23 13.63
N LYS A 78 -0.56 -9.14 14.18
CA LYS A 78 -0.73 -8.99 15.62
C LYS A 78 -1.70 -10.03 16.21
N GLN A 79 -2.80 -10.33 15.51
CA GLN A 79 -3.73 -11.37 15.93
C GLN A 79 -3.09 -12.76 15.92
N GLN A 80 -2.35 -13.10 14.87
CA GLN A 80 -1.62 -14.38 14.78
C GLN A 80 -0.55 -14.51 15.86
N GLU A 81 0.14 -13.42 16.20
CA GLU A 81 1.14 -13.41 17.26
C GLU A 81 0.51 -13.57 18.65
N GLU A 82 -0.65 -12.96 18.88
CA GLU A 82 -1.44 -13.16 20.12
C GLU A 82 -1.97 -14.60 20.23
N GLU A 83 -2.44 -15.20 19.13
CA GLU A 83 -2.86 -16.62 19.10
C GLU A 83 -1.68 -17.56 19.37
N MET A 84 -0.53 -17.33 18.72
CA MET A 84 0.70 -18.07 18.99
C MET A 84 1.12 -18.00 20.47
N GLN A 85 1.03 -16.81 21.08
CA GLN A 85 1.35 -16.65 22.50
C GLN A 85 0.35 -17.36 23.41
N ARG A 86 -0.95 -17.34 23.08
CA ARG A 86 -1.99 -18.07 23.83
C ARG A 86 -1.78 -19.57 23.75
N LEU A 87 -1.60 -20.12 22.55
CA LEU A 87 -1.32 -21.55 22.37
C LEU A 87 -0.04 -21.95 23.11
N LYS A 88 1.03 -21.15 23.05
CA LYS A 88 2.27 -21.43 23.78
C LYS A 88 2.08 -21.40 25.30
N LYS A 89 1.20 -20.53 25.80
CA LYS A 89 0.81 -20.50 27.22
C LYS A 89 0.03 -21.75 27.62
N ASP A 90 -0.92 -22.17 26.79
CA ASP A 90 -1.75 -23.34 27.03
C ASP A 90 -0.92 -24.64 27.00
N TYR A 91 0.00 -24.77 26.03
CA TYR A 91 0.97 -25.88 25.99
C TYR A 91 1.99 -25.85 27.13
N GLY A 92 2.45 -24.66 27.55
CA GLY A 92 3.35 -24.49 28.70
C GLY A 92 2.68 -24.83 30.04
N GLN A 93 1.39 -24.55 30.17
CA GLN A 93 0.58 -24.94 31.34
C GLN A 93 0.25 -26.44 31.34
N ALA A 94 -0.03 -27.03 30.17
CA ALA A 94 -0.23 -28.47 30.04
C ALA A 94 1.02 -29.29 30.43
N ALA A 95 2.23 -28.81 30.10
CA ALA A 95 3.49 -29.44 30.50
C ALA A 95 3.83 -29.24 32.00
N THR A 96 3.30 -28.19 32.64
CA THR A 96 3.50 -27.94 34.08
C THR A 96 2.50 -28.73 34.94
N GLY A 97 1.32 -29.07 34.39
CA GLY A 97 0.30 -29.87 35.08
C GLY A 97 0.59 -31.38 35.16
N SER A 98 1.55 -31.91 34.41
CA SER A 98 1.87 -33.36 34.40
C SER A 98 3.03 -33.79 35.31
N VAL A 99 3.64 -32.87 36.08
CA VAL A 99 4.75 -33.20 37.02
C VAL A 99 4.33 -33.15 38.49
N THR A 100 3.06 -32.86 38.80
CA THR A 100 2.59 -32.85 40.19
C THR A 100 1.27 -33.58 40.30
N VAL A 101 1.33 -34.90 40.49
CA VAL A 101 0.51 -35.72 41.40
C VAL A 101 0.71 -37.19 41.00
N ALA A 102 1.66 -37.85 41.67
CA ALA A 102 1.58 -39.28 41.99
C ALA A 102 2.66 -39.64 43.03
N GLY A 103 2.37 -39.29 44.29
CA GLY A 103 3.00 -39.84 45.48
C GLY A 103 2.78 -38.91 46.68
N PRO A 104 2.48 -39.39 47.91
CA PRO A 104 2.43 -40.79 48.37
C PRO A 104 1.19 -41.13 49.24
N GLY A 105 0.79 -42.41 49.27
CA GLY A 105 0.08 -42.99 50.41
C GLY A 105 -1.20 -43.77 50.10
N GLU A 106 -1.05 -45.02 49.66
CA GLU A 106 -2.06 -46.05 49.90
C GLU A 106 -1.53 -46.99 50.99
N LYS A 107 -2.27 -47.07 52.09
CA LYS A 107 -2.00 -47.90 53.26
C LYS A 107 -2.48 -49.34 53.02
N ALA A 108 -2.02 -50.23 53.91
CA ALA A 108 -2.45 -51.62 54.13
C ALA A 108 -1.81 -52.60 53.13
N SER A 109 -1.38 -53.80 53.48
CA SER A 109 -1.42 -54.63 54.70
C SER A 109 -0.78 -55.97 54.27
N GLU A 110 -0.24 -56.74 55.22
CA GLU A 110 0.20 -58.15 55.05
C GLU A 110 1.49 -58.34 54.22
N ASP A 111 2.45 -59.20 54.56
CA ASP A 111 2.49 -60.35 55.45
C ASP A 111 3.94 -60.69 55.85
N SER A 112 4.03 -61.32 57.01
CA SER A 112 5.10 -62.09 57.62
C SER A 112 6.13 -62.79 56.71
N SER A 113 7.43 -62.66 57.05
CA SER A 113 8.57 -63.62 56.90
C SER A 113 9.85 -62.84 56.55
N SER A 114 10.99 -62.87 57.25
CA SER A 114 11.54 -63.69 58.33
C SER A 114 12.62 -62.83 59.00
N ARG A 115 12.59 -62.62 60.32
CA ARG A 115 13.44 -63.29 61.31
C ARG A 115 14.83 -63.72 60.80
N THR A 116 15.84 -63.20 61.50
CA THR A 116 17.16 -63.81 61.80
C THR A 116 18.03 -64.16 60.61
N LEU A 117 19.13 -63.41 60.42
CA LEU A 117 20.45 -63.72 60.97
C LEU A 117 21.40 -62.54 60.73
#